data_AF-A0A9E1RDT4-F1
#
_entry.id   AF-A0A9E1RDT4-F1
#
_cell.length_a   1.000
_cell.length_b   1.000
_cell.length_c   1.000
_cell.angle_alpha   90.00
_cell.angle_beta   90.00
_cell.angle_gamma   90.00
#
_symmetry.space_group_name_H-M   'P 1'
#
loop_
_entity.id
_entity.type
_entity.pdbx_description
1 polymer ?
#
loop_
_entity_poly.entity_id
_entity_poly.type
_entity_poly.pdbx_seq_one_letter_code
_entity_poly.pdbx_strand_id
1 'polypeptide(L)'
;MKEHYSKNLMKLLSKNQSGFTLLELILSLAIVAIIVALGLGGVRLGIAARDVGEQKVDTYQRLRIISEQLKQKLQSAYPVFISQKDGVPVAPGTTSLKRTLAFEGKSDSIRFVTFATPMTASDPTNLTHEVQFYIGEHPETGQSGVILMERDISDGYIFSKIEPRSDSTQYFVLAENVTEMKFRYYQMKKLPPQEVDGPDKSAIQFSGSWVNEVISDPFELSNNNSKENDPPLLAFEKANKISLPRAVEITIGVIPPPKPGEEEQADELEPVFSPPIIVLLNSGIEFAQPPIEKEENDEKA
;
A
#
# COMPACT_ATOMS: atom_id res chain seq x y z
N MET A 1 35.63 6.34 -97.01
CA MET A 1 36.10 6.53 -95.62
C MET A 1 34.93 6.67 -94.60
N LYS A 2 33.78 5.97 -94.80
CA LYS A 2 32.61 6.07 -93.90
C LYS A 2 32.02 4.71 -93.46
N GLU A 3 32.34 3.60 -94.12
CA GLU A 3 31.83 2.28 -93.73
C GLU A 3 32.59 1.63 -92.56
N HIS A 4 33.86 1.98 -92.36
CA HIS A 4 34.68 1.34 -91.33
C HIS A 4 34.37 1.81 -89.90
N TYR A 5 33.74 2.98 -89.74
CA TYR A 5 33.33 3.52 -88.44
C TYR A 5 31.98 2.97 -87.96
N SER A 6 31.08 2.62 -88.88
CA SER A 6 29.75 2.08 -88.54
C SER A 6 29.84 0.65 -87.96
N LYS A 7 30.72 -0.19 -88.51
CA LYS A 7 30.93 -1.56 -88.01
C LYS A 7 31.51 -1.64 -86.60
N ASN A 8 32.27 -0.64 -86.16
CA ASN A 8 32.80 -0.59 -84.79
C ASN A 8 31.78 -0.04 -83.79
N LEU A 9 30.90 0.87 -84.19
CA LEU A 9 29.85 1.40 -83.32
C LEU A 9 28.80 0.33 -82.97
N MET A 10 28.48 -0.55 -83.94
CA MET A 10 27.52 -1.65 -83.73
C MET A 10 28.11 -2.81 -82.92
N LYS A 11 29.44 -2.95 -82.89
CA LYS A 11 30.16 -3.99 -82.14
C LYS A 11 30.37 -3.64 -80.65
N LEU A 12 30.34 -2.35 -80.32
CA LEU A 12 30.41 -1.84 -78.94
C LEU A 12 29.07 -1.95 -78.20
N LEU A 13 27.95 -1.97 -78.92
CA LEU A 13 26.60 -2.14 -78.34
C LEU A 13 26.19 -3.61 -78.13
N SER A 14 26.93 -4.58 -78.69
CA SER A 14 26.58 -6.02 -78.68
C SER A 14 27.46 -6.86 -77.73
N LYS A 15 28.19 -6.24 -76.80
CA LYS A 15 29.07 -6.98 -75.89
C LYS A 15 28.74 -6.68 -74.44
N ASN A 16 27.65 -7.26 -73.97
CA ASN A 16 27.42 -7.75 -72.60
C ASN A 16 25.95 -8.19 -72.44
N GLN A 17 25.52 -9.18 -73.24
CA GLN A 17 24.37 -10.01 -72.86
C GLN A 17 24.91 -11.19 -72.04
N SER A 18 25.49 -10.90 -70.87
CA SER A 18 25.71 -11.93 -69.86
C SER A 18 24.34 -12.28 -69.30
N GLY A 19 23.77 -13.42 -69.71
CA GLY A 19 22.60 -13.98 -69.05
C GLY A 19 22.91 -14.24 -67.58
N PHE A 20 21.89 -14.15 -66.73
CA PHE A 20 22.02 -14.48 -65.31
C PHE A 20 22.58 -15.89 -65.16
N THR A 21 23.67 -16.05 -64.40
CA THR A 21 24.18 -17.39 -64.12
C THR A 21 23.25 -18.06 -63.11
N LEU A 22 23.08 -19.39 -63.23
CA LEU A 22 22.31 -20.17 -62.25
C LEU A 22 22.83 -19.94 -60.82
N LEU A 23 24.14 -19.79 -60.67
CA LEU A 23 24.79 -19.53 -59.39
C LEU A 23 24.41 -18.17 -58.80
N GLU A 24 24.33 -17.13 -59.63
CA GLU A 24 23.94 -15.77 -59.22
C GLU A 24 22.46 -15.71 -58.83
N LEU A 25 21.59 -16.46 -59.50
CA LEU A 25 20.18 -16.62 -59.12
C LEU A 25 20.03 -17.33 -57.75
N ILE A 26 20.73 -18.45 -57.56
CA ILE A 26 20.71 -19.21 -56.30
C ILE A 26 21.28 -18.37 -55.15
N LEU A 27 22.38 -17.64 -55.39
CA LEU A 27 22.98 -16.75 -54.41
C LEU A 27 22.02 -15.61 -54.02
N SER A 28 21.37 -14.98 -55.01
CA SER A 28 20.39 -13.92 -54.75
C SER A 28 19.22 -14.44 -53.92
N LEU A 29 18.68 -15.62 -54.27
CA LEU A 29 17.59 -16.24 -53.53
C LEU A 29 18.00 -16.61 -52.10
N ALA A 30 19.23 -17.11 -51.90
CA ALA A 30 19.76 -17.44 -50.59
C ALA A 30 19.89 -16.20 -49.70
N ILE A 31 20.41 -15.08 -50.24
CA ILE A 31 20.49 -13.82 -49.50
C ILE A 31 19.10 -13.32 -49.11
N VAL A 32 18.13 -13.35 -50.04
CA VAL A 32 16.74 -12.96 -49.75
C VAL A 32 16.15 -13.84 -48.65
N ALA A 33 16.35 -15.17 -48.71
CA ALA A 33 15.88 -16.09 -47.69
C ALA A 33 16.49 -15.78 -46.31
N ILE A 34 17.79 -15.48 -46.25
CA ILE A 34 18.47 -15.08 -45.01
C ILE A 34 17.89 -13.76 -44.46
N ILE A 35 17.70 -12.76 -45.31
CA ILE A 35 17.12 -11.47 -44.90
C ILE A 35 15.71 -11.66 -44.34
N VAL A 36 14.88 -12.43 -45.02
CA VAL A 36 13.52 -12.75 -44.55
C VAL A 36 13.56 -13.51 -43.23
N ALA A 37 14.44 -14.50 -43.09
CA ALA A 37 14.59 -15.27 -41.86
C ALA A 37 15.03 -14.38 -40.68
N LEU A 38 16.00 -13.49 -40.88
CA LEU A 38 16.44 -12.53 -39.86
C LEU A 38 15.34 -11.51 -39.53
N GLY A 39 14.60 -11.02 -40.53
CA GLY A 39 13.47 -10.12 -40.34
C GLY A 39 12.36 -10.76 -39.49
N LEU A 40 11.97 -12.00 -39.82
CA LEU A 40 10.98 -12.76 -39.04
C LEU A 40 11.49 -13.07 -37.63
N GLY A 41 12.78 -13.38 -37.47
CA GLY A 41 13.41 -13.57 -36.17
C GLY A 41 13.35 -12.31 -35.30
N GLY A 42 13.67 -11.15 -35.87
CA GLY A 42 13.60 -9.85 -35.20
C GLY A 42 12.17 -9.49 -34.77
N VAL A 43 11.18 -9.75 -35.64
CA VAL A 43 9.76 -9.52 -35.30
C VAL A 43 9.32 -10.40 -34.13
N ARG A 44 9.66 -11.69 -34.14
CA ARG A 44 9.33 -12.61 -33.03
C ARG A 44 9.96 -12.17 -31.71
N LEU A 45 11.23 -11.75 -31.76
CA LEU A 45 11.93 -11.25 -30.57
C LEU A 45 11.30 -9.96 -30.05
N GLY A 46 10.91 -9.05 -30.96
CA GLY A 46 10.23 -7.80 -30.59
C GLY A 46 8.87 -8.04 -29.92
N ILE A 47 8.08 -9.00 -30.43
CA ILE A 47 6.81 -9.39 -29.82
C ILE A 47 7.04 -9.98 -28.43
N ALA A 48 7.94 -10.97 -28.30
CA ALA A 48 8.22 -11.60 -27.01
C ALA A 48 8.74 -10.59 -25.96
N ALA A 49 9.61 -9.67 -26.37
CA ALA A 49 10.12 -8.63 -25.48
C ALA A 49 9.01 -7.65 -25.03
N ARG A 50 8.08 -7.31 -25.92
CA ARG A 50 6.92 -6.48 -25.60
C ARG A 50 6.00 -7.20 -24.62
N ASP A 51 5.66 -8.46 -24.87
CA ASP A 51 4.70 -9.22 -24.05
C ASP A 51 5.21 -9.36 -22.60
N VAL A 52 6.50 -9.68 -22.42
CA VAL A 52 7.14 -9.74 -21.09
C VAL A 52 7.13 -8.36 -20.42
N GLY A 53 7.35 -7.29 -21.19
CA GLY A 53 7.27 -5.92 -20.71
C GLY A 53 5.86 -5.55 -20.23
N GLU A 54 4.84 -5.86 -21.03
CA GLU A 54 3.43 -5.58 -20.71
C GLU A 54 2.99 -6.33 -19.45
N GLN A 55 3.34 -7.61 -19.30
CA GLN A 55 3.03 -8.40 -18.11
C GLN A 55 3.66 -7.81 -16.84
N LYS A 56 4.92 -7.37 -16.94
CA LYS A 56 5.62 -6.72 -15.81
C LYS A 56 4.93 -5.40 -15.44
N VAL A 57 4.58 -4.59 -16.44
CA VAL A 57 3.86 -3.32 -16.23
C VAL A 57 2.51 -3.56 -15.55
N ASP A 58 1.72 -4.54 -16.00
CA ASP A 58 0.43 -4.89 -15.38
C ASP A 58 0.61 -5.26 -13.90
N THR A 59 1.58 -6.11 -13.59
CA THR A 59 1.89 -6.54 -12.21
C THR A 59 2.21 -5.34 -11.29
N TYR A 60 3.06 -4.42 -11.74
CA TYR A 60 3.39 -3.22 -10.97
C TYR A 60 2.23 -2.23 -10.88
N GLN A 61 1.38 -2.12 -11.91
CA GLN A 61 0.18 -1.30 -11.86
C GLN A 61 -0.79 -1.80 -10.79
N ARG A 62 -1.00 -3.11 -10.69
CA ARG A 62 -1.81 -3.73 -9.63
C ARG A 62 -1.24 -3.41 -8.24
N LEU A 63 0.05 -3.66 -8.03
CA LEU A 63 0.73 -3.34 -6.76
C LEU A 63 0.56 -1.87 -6.38
N ARG A 64 0.69 -0.96 -7.35
CA ARG A 64 0.51 0.48 -7.14
C ARG A 64 -0.92 0.84 -6.74
N ILE A 65 -1.93 0.27 -7.40
CA ILE A 65 -3.34 0.56 -7.09
C ILE A 65 -3.66 0.17 -5.65
N ILE A 66 -3.31 -1.06 -5.25
CA ILE A 66 -3.55 -1.54 -3.87
C ILE A 66 -2.84 -0.63 -2.86
N SER A 67 -1.58 -0.32 -3.14
CA SER A 67 -0.75 0.51 -2.27
C SER A 67 -1.30 1.93 -2.10
N GLU A 68 -1.80 2.55 -3.17
CA GLU A 68 -2.38 3.89 -3.10
C GLU A 68 -3.72 3.90 -2.36
N GLN A 69 -4.57 2.87 -2.53
CA GLN A 69 -5.81 2.75 -1.75
C GLN A 69 -5.53 2.67 -0.25
N LEU A 70 -4.61 1.77 0.13
CA LEU A 70 -4.20 1.60 1.52
C LEU A 70 -3.56 2.87 2.09
N LYS A 71 -2.65 3.50 1.33
CA LYS A 71 -2.02 4.77 1.70
C LYS A 71 -3.03 5.89 1.90
N GLN A 72 -4.00 6.07 0.99
CA GLN A 72 -5.03 7.10 1.10
C GLN A 72 -5.86 6.91 2.38
N LYS A 73 -6.34 5.70 2.66
CA LYS A 73 -7.09 5.42 3.90
C LYS A 73 -6.23 5.68 5.14
N LEU A 74 -4.97 5.24 5.14
CA LEU A 74 -4.05 5.41 6.27
C LEU A 74 -3.69 6.87 6.52
N GLN A 75 -3.46 7.68 5.48
CA GLN A 75 -3.19 9.10 5.63
C GLN A 75 -4.36 9.87 6.27
N SER A 76 -5.57 9.38 6.09
CA SER A 76 -6.79 9.90 6.74
C SER A 76 -7.18 9.14 8.01
N ALA A 77 -6.31 8.29 8.55
CA ALA A 77 -6.55 7.60 9.81
C ALA A 77 -6.63 8.60 10.97
N TYR A 78 -7.61 8.42 11.85
CA TYR A 78 -7.84 9.34 12.96
C TYR A 78 -7.87 8.63 14.32
N PRO A 79 -7.31 9.24 15.37
CA PRO A 79 -7.32 8.63 16.70
C PRO A 79 -8.71 8.73 17.31
N VAL A 80 -9.49 7.66 17.19
CA VAL A 80 -10.79 7.53 17.86
C VAL A 80 -10.63 6.72 19.14
N PHE A 81 -11.15 7.24 20.26
CA PHE A 81 -11.12 6.55 21.54
C PHE A 81 -12.51 6.01 21.90
N ILE A 82 -12.60 4.71 22.11
CA ILE A 82 -13.86 4.01 22.42
C ILE A 82 -13.89 3.56 23.87
N SER A 83 -15.07 3.59 24.49
CA SER A 83 -15.29 3.04 25.83
C SER A 83 -15.33 1.51 25.78
N GLN A 84 -14.63 0.86 26.71
CA GLN A 84 -14.68 -0.60 26.88
C GLN A 84 -15.17 -1.01 28.26
N LYS A 85 -15.83 -2.16 28.32
CA LYS A 85 -16.18 -2.88 29.55
C LYS A 85 -15.75 -4.33 29.36
N ASP A 86 -14.92 -4.83 30.27
CA ASP A 86 -14.40 -6.20 30.25
C ASP A 86 -13.73 -6.62 28.93
N GLY A 87 -13.01 -5.69 28.28
CA GLY A 87 -12.29 -5.92 27.02
C GLY A 87 -13.18 -5.88 25.77
N VAL A 88 -14.47 -5.61 25.92
CA VAL A 88 -15.43 -5.50 24.81
C VAL A 88 -15.81 -4.03 24.61
N PRO A 89 -15.80 -3.52 23.36
CA PRO A 89 -16.38 -2.21 23.03
C PRO A 89 -17.82 -2.11 23.50
N VAL A 90 -18.16 -1.03 24.21
CA VAL A 90 -19.51 -0.79 24.72
C VAL A 90 -20.23 0.22 23.84
N ALA A 91 -21.55 0.09 23.75
CA ALA A 91 -22.42 1.03 23.04
C ALA A 91 -22.19 2.50 23.46
N PRO A 92 -22.39 3.45 22.53
CA PRO A 92 -22.33 4.88 22.81
C PRO A 92 -23.20 5.27 24.00
N GLY A 93 -22.73 6.19 24.84
CA GLY A 93 -23.47 6.69 26.00
C GLY A 93 -23.32 5.85 27.28
N THR A 94 -22.60 4.74 27.26
CA THR A 94 -22.22 4.04 28.50
C THR A 94 -20.98 4.70 29.12
N THR A 95 -21.13 5.23 30.33
CA THR A 95 -20.04 5.85 31.09
C THR A 95 -19.06 4.78 31.63
N SER A 96 -18.17 4.28 30.77
CA SER A 96 -16.97 3.57 31.22
C SER A 96 -15.81 4.56 31.35
N LEU A 97 -15.06 4.46 32.46
CA LEU A 97 -13.82 5.21 32.65
C LEU A 97 -12.68 4.68 31.77
N LYS A 98 -12.78 3.42 31.31
CA LYS A 98 -11.76 2.77 30.48
C LYS A 98 -11.99 3.05 29.00
N ARG A 99 -11.05 3.75 28.38
CA ARG A 99 -11.02 4.01 26.93
C ARG A 99 -9.93 3.18 26.27
N THR A 100 -10.10 2.91 24.97
CA THR A 100 -9.12 2.24 24.13
C THR A 100 -9.06 2.94 22.79
N LEU A 101 -7.87 3.05 22.20
CA LEU A 101 -7.73 3.59 20.84
C LEU A 101 -8.25 2.57 19.83
N ALA A 102 -9.14 3.02 18.93
CA ALA A 102 -9.70 2.27 17.82
C ALA A 102 -8.69 2.18 16.66
N PHE A 103 -7.56 1.55 16.97
CA PHE A 103 -6.50 1.22 16.04
C PHE A 103 -5.89 -0.12 16.45
N GLU A 104 -5.89 -1.08 15.54
CA GLU A 104 -5.27 -2.38 15.70
C GLU A 104 -4.39 -2.64 14.47
N GLY A 105 -3.10 -2.81 14.70
CA GLY A 105 -2.14 -3.14 13.67
C GLY A 105 -1.46 -4.45 13.97
N LYS A 106 -1.66 -5.47 13.14
CA LYS A 106 -0.96 -6.76 13.18
C LYS A 106 -0.02 -6.85 12.00
N SER A 107 0.85 -7.85 11.98
CA SER A 107 1.80 -8.02 10.88
C SER A 107 1.15 -8.29 9.53
N ASP A 108 -0.07 -8.84 9.50
CA ASP A 108 -0.80 -9.30 8.30
C ASP A 108 -2.11 -8.54 8.05
N SER A 109 -2.52 -7.69 8.99
CA SER A 109 -3.80 -7.01 8.96
C SER A 109 -3.74 -5.69 9.72
N ILE A 110 -4.53 -4.72 9.28
CA ILE A 110 -4.61 -3.41 9.93
C ILE A 110 -6.06 -2.95 9.95
N ARG A 111 -6.53 -2.52 11.11
CA ARG A 111 -7.90 -2.05 11.38
C ARG A 111 -7.84 -0.69 12.05
N PHE A 112 -8.60 0.28 11.56
CA PHE A 112 -8.59 1.64 12.08
C PHE A 112 -9.80 2.44 11.61
N VAL A 113 -10.02 3.61 12.23
CA VAL A 113 -11.04 4.56 11.79
C VAL A 113 -10.40 5.62 10.88
N THR A 114 -11.08 5.96 9.79
CA THR A 114 -10.59 6.91 8.78
C THR A 114 -11.68 7.87 8.33
N PHE A 115 -11.25 9.06 7.87
CA PHE A 115 -12.09 10.08 7.23
C PHE A 115 -11.96 10.12 5.70
N ALA A 116 -11.22 9.18 5.11
CA ALA A 116 -11.15 9.08 3.66
C ALA A 116 -12.55 8.79 3.07
N THR A 117 -12.77 9.09 1.80
CA THR A 117 -14.05 8.75 1.17
C THR A 117 -14.23 7.22 1.12
N PRO A 118 -15.34 6.64 1.63
CA PRO A 118 -15.67 5.22 1.42
C PRO A 118 -15.77 4.88 -0.07
N MET A 119 -15.44 3.64 -0.45
CA MET A 119 -15.55 3.20 -1.85
C MET A 119 -16.99 3.24 -2.38
N THR A 120 -17.97 3.05 -1.51
CA THR A 120 -19.41 3.04 -1.83
C THR A 120 -20.13 4.35 -1.50
N ALA A 121 -19.43 5.38 -1.03
CA ALA A 121 -20.07 6.61 -0.58
C ALA A 121 -20.82 7.30 -1.74
N SER A 122 -22.15 7.19 -1.70
CA SER A 122 -23.07 7.96 -2.52
C SER A 122 -23.46 9.28 -1.83
N ASP A 123 -23.31 9.33 -0.49
CA ASP A 123 -23.62 10.48 0.35
C ASP A 123 -22.33 11.02 1.01
N PRO A 124 -21.91 12.26 0.72
CA PRO A 124 -20.68 12.86 1.25
C PRO A 124 -20.78 13.26 2.73
N THR A 125 -21.93 13.07 3.40
CA THR A 125 -22.14 13.55 4.77
C THR A 125 -21.57 12.63 5.85
N ASN A 126 -21.35 11.35 5.58
CA ASN A 126 -20.77 10.39 6.53
C ASN A 126 -19.43 9.83 6.02
N LEU A 127 -18.36 10.60 6.24
CA LEU A 127 -17.00 10.23 5.80
C LEU A 127 -16.26 9.38 6.84
N THR A 128 -16.74 9.33 8.09
CA THR A 128 -16.08 8.58 9.16
C THR A 128 -16.55 7.13 9.12
N HIS A 129 -15.63 6.22 8.88
CA HIS A 129 -15.93 4.81 8.80
C HIS A 129 -14.75 3.99 9.33
N GLU A 130 -15.05 2.77 9.74
CA GLU A 130 -14.05 1.80 10.11
C GLU A 130 -13.57 1.05 8.88
N VAL A 131 -12.26 0.82 8.79
CA VAL A 131 -11.66 0.03 7.71
C VAL A 131 -10.81 -1.08 8.28
N GLN A 132 -10.76 -2.21 7.58
CA GLN A 132 -9.81 -3.29 7.84
C GLN A 132 -9.24 -3.81 6.53
N PHE A 133 -7.91 -3.90 6.47
CA PHE A 133 -7.19 -4.55 5.36
C PHE A 133 -6.58 -5.86 5.86
N TYR A 134 -6.77 -6.93 5.11
CA TYR A 134 -6.20 -8.25 5.40
C TYR A 134 -6.16 -9.11 4.13
N ILE A 135 -5.38 -10.19 4.13
CA ILE A 135 -5.49 -11.23 3.10
C ILE A 135 -6.55 -12.24 3.54
N GLY A 136 -7.51 -12.55 2.68
CA GLY A 136 -8.57 -13.50 2.98
C GLY A 136 -9.53 -13.69 1.82
N GLU A 137 -10.69 -14.28 2.11
CA GLU A 137 -11.75 -14.50 1.14
C GLU A 137 -12.88 -13.49 1.32
N HIS A 138 -13.40 -12.99 0.21
CA HIS A 138 -14.58 -12.15 0.21
C HIS A 138 -15.80 -12.96 0.70
N PRO A 139 -16.56 -12.48 1.71
CA PRO A 139 -17.57 -13.28 2.40
C PRO A 139 -18.78 -13.67 1.53
N GLU A 140 -19.06 -12.92 0.46
CA GLU A 140 -20.14 -13.22 -0.49
C GLU A 140 -19.67 -13.97 -1.74
N THR A 141 -18.64 -13.49 -2.43
CA THR A 141 -18.17 -14.07 -3.70
C THR A 141 -17.19 -15.24 -3.51
N GLY A 142 -16.57 -15.38 -2.34
CA GLY A 142 -15.52 -16.38 -2.08
C GLY A 142 -14.19 -16.08 -2.77
N GLN A 143 -14.05 -14.93 -3.43
CA GLN A 143 -12.81 -14.55 -4.10
C GLN A 143 -11.71 -14.27 -3.08
N SER A 144 -10.54 -14.88 -3.27
CA SER A 144 -9.37 -14.71 -2.41
C SER A 144 -8.48 -13.56 -2.86
N GLY A 145 -7.94 -12.81 -1.90
CA GLY A 145 -7.05 -11.70 -2.19
C GLY A 145 -6.84 -10.75 -1.03
N VAL A 146 -6.41 -9.53 -1.34
CA VAL A 146 -6.43 -8.43 -0.37
C VAL A 146 -7.85 -7.92 -0.25
N ILE A 147 -8.42 -8.07 0.94
CA ILE A 147 -9.75 -7.62 1.27
C ILE A 147 -9.67 -6.28 1.99
N LEU A 148 -10.43 -5.31 1.49
CA LEU A 148 -10.81 -4.11 2.22
C LEU A 148 -12.22 -4.32 2.76
N MET A 149 -12.36 -4.30 4.08
CA MET A 149 -13.63 -4.15 4.75
C MET A 149 -13.84 -2.67 5.06
N GLU A 150 -15.00 -2.14 4.71
CA GLU A 150 -15.47 -0.81 5.14
C GLU A 150 -16.75 -0.99 5.94
N ARG A 151 -16.83 -0.33 7.09
CA ARG A 151 -18.01 -0.39 7.94
C ARG A 151 -18.46 0.99 8.37
N ASP A 152 -19.75 1.26 8.16
CA ASP A 152 -20.41 2.44 8.73
C ASP A 152 -20.48 2.30 10.26
N ILE A 153 -20.06 3.37 10.93
CA ILE A 153 -20.02 3.49 12.38
C ILE A 153 -20.99 4.55 12.91
N SER A 154 -21.94 5.02 12.09
CA SER A 154 -23.01 5.94 12.50
C SER A 154 -23.93 5.38 13.58
N ASP A 155 -24.01 4.04 13.68
CA ASP A 155 -24.69 3.34 14.79
C ASP A 155 -23.94 3.48 16.13
N GLY A 156 -22.70 3.98 16.07
CA GLY A 156 -21.78 4.19 17.17
C GLY A 156 -21.12 2.92 17.72
N TYR A 157 -21.32 1.76 17.09
CA TYR A 157 -20.65 0.52 17.44
C TYR A 157 -19.27 0.41 16.77
N ILE A 158 -18.31 1.22 17.24
CA ILE A 158 -16.95 1.24 16.69
C ILE A 158 -16.14 0.06 17.24
N PHE A 159 -15.37 -0.61 16.38
CA PHE A 159 -14.46 -1.70 16.73
C PHE A 159 -15.11 -2.94 17.36
N SER A 160 -16.44 -3.06 17.30
CA SER A 160 -17.15 -4.24 17.77
C SER A 160 -16.91 -5.46 16.87
N LYS A 161 -17.44 -6.63 17.26
CA LYS A 161 -17.39 -7.85 16.43
C LYS A 161 -18.01 -7.56 15.06
N ILE A 162 -17.28 -7.90 14.00
CA ILE A 162 -17.73 -7.70 12.62
C ILE A 162 -18.65 -8.85 12.23
N GLU A 163 -19.84 -8.51 11.74
CA GLU A 163 -20.79 -9.46 11.16
C GLU A 163 -20.68 -9.40 9.64
N PRO A 164 -20.20 -10.46 8.95
CA PRO A 164 -19.86 -10.38 7.53
C PRO A 164 -21.01 -10.08 6.57
N ARG A 165 -22.26 -10.12 7.03
CA ARG A 165 -23.47 -9.95 6.22
C ARG A 165 -24.42 -8.88 6.78
N SER A 166 -23.88 -7.87 7.47
CA SER A 166 -24.67 -6.74 7.94
C SER A 166 -24.80 -5.65 6.87
N ASP A 167 -25.91 -4.94 6.83
CA ASP A 167 -26.12 -3.81 5.91
C ASP A 167 -25.10 -2.67 6.08
N SER A 168 -24.48 -2.55 7.26
CA SER A 168 -23.46 -1.53 7.57
C SER A 168 -22.03 -1.91 7.18
N THR A 169 -21.79 -3.14 6.70
CA THR A 169 -20.44 -3.64 6.39
C THR A 169 -20.36 -4.03 4.91
N GLN A 170 -19.33 -3.54 4.24
CA GLN A 170 -19.05 -3.79 2.83
C GLN A 170 -17.64 -4.38 2.69
N TYR A 171 -17.47 -5.25 1.71
CA TYR A 171 -16.19 -5.90 1.42
C TYR A 171 -15.81 -5.67 -0.03
N PHE A 172 -14.52 -5.46 -0.27
CA PHE A 172 -13.96 -5.26 -1.60
C PHE A 172 -12.71 -6.11 -1.77
N VAL A 173 -12.62 -6.81 -2.90
CA VAL A 173 -11.37 -7.43 -3.34
C VAL A 173 -10.55 -6.35 -4.03
N LEU A 174 -9.47 -5.89 -3.39
CA LEU A 174 -8.59 -4.88 -3.96
C LEU A 174 -7.62 -5.47 -4.98
N ALA A 175 -7.21 -6.72 -4.76
CA ALA A 175 -6.41 -7.48 -5.69
C ALA A 175 -6.46 -8.98 -5.39
N GLU A 176 -6.41 -9.75 -6.47
CA GLU A 176 -6.28 -11.20 -6.48
C GLU A 176 -4.80 -11.61 -6.53
N ASN A 177 -4.51 -12.89 -6.27
CA ASN A 177 -3.18 -13.48 -6.38
C ASN A 177 -2.10 -12.79 -5.52
N VAL A 178 -2.49 -12.27 -4.35
CA VAL A 178 -1.57 -11.68 -3.38
C VAL A 178 -1.05 -12.79 -2.47
N THR A 179 0.26 -13.00 -2.44
CA THR A 179 0.90 -14.00 -1.59
C THR A 179 1.21 -13.47 -0.20
N GLU A 180 1.52 -12.18 -0.11
CA GLU A 180 1.99 -11.59 1.14
C GLU A 180 1.54 -10.13 1.25
N MET A 181 1.09 -9.76 2.44
CA MET A 181 0.86 -8.39 2.84
C MET A 181 1.37 -8.24 4.26
N LYS A 182 2.41 -7.42 4.43
CA LYS A 182 3.10 -7.22 5.70
C LYS A 182 3.06 -5.78 6.14
N PHE A 183 2.80 -5.59 7.43
CA PHE A 183 2.79 -4.29 8.09
C PHE A 183 3.84 -4.23 9.18
N ARG A 184 4.52 -3.08 9.26
CA ARG A 184 5.36 -2.70 10.40
C ARG A 184 5.02 -1.28 10.81
N TYR A 185 5.19 -0.97 12.09
CA TYR A 185 4.69 0.25 12.68
C TYR A 185 5.81 0.97 13.40
N TYR A 186 6.01 2.26 13.11
CA TYR A 186 6.97 3.09 13.82
C TYR A 186 6.29 3.73 15.03
N GLN A 187 6.56 3.18 16.22
CA GLN A 187 6.05 3.74 17.47
C GLN A 187 7.06 4.72 18.06
N MET A 188 6.56 5.80 18.63
CA MET A 188 7.37 6.85 19.27
C MET A 188 6.91 7.03 20.71
N LYS A 189 7.85 6.98 21.65
CA LYS A 189 7.60 7.13 23.08
C LYS A 189 8.34 8.35 23.60
N LYS A 190 7.69 9.13 24.46
CA LYS A 190 8.35 10.24 25.16
C LYS A 190 9.27 9.67 26.24
N LEU A 191 10.48 10.20 26.34
CA LEU A 191 11.45 9.75 27.34
C LEU A 191 11.17 10.43 28.70
N PRO A 192 11.30 9.70 29.82
CA PRO A 192 11.15 10.28 31.15
C PRO A 192 12.18 11.38 31.41
N PRO A 193 11.85 12.43 32.18
CA PRO A 193 12.77 13.54 32.46
C PRO A 193 14.14 13.12 33.02
N GLN A 194 14.19 12.05 33.80
CA GLN A 194 15.43 11.55 34.43
C GLN A 194 16.44 10.96 33.42
N GLU A 195 15.99 10.54 32.23
CA GLU A 195 16.86 10.04 31.16
C GLU A 195 17.41 11.16 30.26
N VAL A 196 16.94 12.39 30.47
CA VAL A 196 17.19 13.58 29.64
C VAL A 196 18.20 14.54 30.31
N ASP A 197 18.49 14.36 31.60
CA ASP A 197 19.42 15.19 32.41
C ASP A 197 20.91 14.82 32.15
N GLY A 198 21.42 15.18 30.97
CA GLY A 198 22.84 15.19 30.62
C GLY A 198 23.35 16.61 30.29
N PRO A 199 24.67 16.87 30.29
CA PRO A 199 25.25 18.21 30.10
C PRO A 199 25.01 18.80 28.69
N ASP A 200 24.63 17.99 27.70
CA ASP A 200 24.24 18.46 26.36
C ASP A 200 22.72 18.70 26.28
N LYS A 201 22.32 19.96 26.43
CA LYS A 201 20.93 20.44 26.36
C LYS A 201 20.36 20.51 24.92
N SER A 202 20.53 19.44 24.16
CA SER A 202 19.68 19.12 23.00
C SER A 202 19.13 17.69 23.16
N ALA A 203 18.75 17.36 24.40
CA ALA A 203 18.43 16.02 24.80
C ALA A 203 17.22 15.48 24.02
N ILE A 204 17.43 14.32 23.41
CA ILE A 204 16.43 13.58 22.65
C ILE A 204 15.22 13.37 23.57
N GLN A 205 14.07 13.98 23.25
CA GLN A 205 12.86 13.91 24.09
C GLN A 205 12.00 12.69 23.79
N PHE A 206 12.33 11.96 22.72
CA PHE A 206 11.52 10.87 22.20
C PHE A 206 12.42 9.74 21.67
N SER A 207 12.04 8.50 21.94
CA SER A 207 12.65 7.31 21.34
C SER A 207 11.64 6.64 20.42
N GLY A 208 12.10 6.19 19.25
CA GLY A 208 11.26 5.53 18.26
C GLY A 208 11.80 4.17 17.87
N SER A 209 10.92 3.22 17.61
CA SER A 209 11.29 1.88 17.16
C SER A 209 10.23 1.29 16.24
N TRP A 210 10.69 0.49 15.28
CA TRP A 210 9.79 -0.30 14.43
C TRP A 210 9.35 -1.55 15.17
N VAL A 211 8.05 -1.81 15.17
CA VAL A 211 7.42 -3.00 15.74
C VAL A 211 6.52 -3.66 14.71
N ASN A 212 6.18 -4.92 14.91
CA ASN A 212 5.33 -5.68 13.98
C ASN A 212 3.85 -5.70 14.41
N GLU A 213 3.55 -5.15 15.58
CA GLU A 213 2.21 -5.14 16.16
C GLU A 213 1.99 -3.88 17.00
N VAL A 214 0.76 -3.36 16.93
CA VAL A 214 0.25 -2.24 17.69
C VAL A 214 -1.15 -2.62 18.15
N ILE A 215 -1.26 -3.00 19.42
CA ILE A 215 -2.53 -3.19 20.11
C ILE A 215 -2.58 -2.16 21.24
N SER A 216 -3.73 -1.51 21.37
CA SER A 216 -3.93 -0.51 22.41
C SER A 216 -4.58 -1.17 23.63
N ASP A 217 -3.90 -1.10 24.78
CA ASP A 217 -4.49 -1.52 26.04
C ASP A 217 -5.57 -0.53 26.51
N PRO A 218 -6.66 -1.00 27.13
CA PRO A 218 -7.60 -0.12 27.81
C PRO A 218 -6.92 0.69 28.92
N PHE A 219 -7.18 1.99 28.96
CA PHE A 219 -6.64 2.92 29.95
C PHE A 219 -7.77 3.74 30.59
N GLU A 220 -7.60 4.11 31.85
CA GLU A 220 -8.55 5.00 32.52
C GLU A 220 -8.24 6.46 32.17
N LEU A 221 -9.26 7.20 31.72
CA LEU A 221 -9.12 8.65 31.62
C LEU A 221 -9.01 9.17 33.05
N SER A 222 -7.89 9.81 33.40
CA SER A 222 -7.74 10.42 34.72
C SER A 222 -8.80 11.51 34.86
N ASN A 223 -9.82 11.27 35.69
CA ASN A 223 -10.36 12.38 36.47
C ASN A 223 -9.19 12.92 37.30
N ASN A 224 -9.15 14.24 37.53
CA ASN A 224 -8.10 15.02 38.21
C ASN A 224 -7.58 14.48 39.57
N ASN A 225 -8.02 13.31 40.03
CA ASN A 225 -7.40 12.54 41.09
C ASN A 225 -6.40 11.55 40.47
N SER A 226 -5.24 12.05 40.03
CA SER A 226 -4.05 11.20 40.09
C SER A 226 -4.05 10.58 41.49
N LYS A 227 -4.01 9.24 41.58
CA LYS A 227 -3.73 8.64 42.88
C LYS A 227 -2.38 9.19 43.29
N GLU A 228 -2.35 10.02 44.32
CA GLU A 228 -1.20 10.74 44.88
C GLU A 228 -0.01 9.81 45.27
N ASN A 229 -0.19 8.49 45.08
CA ASN A 229 0.70 7.41 45.47
C ASN A 229 1.35 6.65 44.28
N ASP A 230 1.06 6.98 43.02
CA ASP A 230 1.76 6.33 41.89
C ASP A 230 3.20 6.83 41.80
N PRO A 231 4.21 5.95 41.63
CA PRO A 231 5.59 6.36 41.36
C PRO A 231 5.67 7.31 40.15
N PRO A 232 6.56 8.33 40.17
CA PRO A 232 6.64 9.34 39.09
C PRO A 232 6.79 8.76 37.68
N LEU A 233 7.54 7.66 37.53
CA LEU A 233 7.71 6.96 36.26
C LEU A 233 6.40 6.32 35.76
N LEU A 234 5.65 5.67 36.65
CA LEU A 234 4.36 5.05 36.32
C LEU A 234 3.30 6.11 35.97
N ALA A 235 3.30 7.25 36.67
CA ALA A 235 2.43 8.37 36.35
C ALA A 235 2.76 8.97 34.97
N PHE A 236 4.05 9.12 34.66
CA PHE A 236 4.53 9.57 33.35
C PHE A 236 4.14 8.61 32.23
N GLU A 237 4.34 7.30 32.41
CA GLU A 237 3.98 6.28 31.42
C GLU A 237 2.47 6.26 31.17
N LYS A 238 1.62 6.36 32.21
CA LYS A 238 0.16 6.44 32.07
C LYS A 238 -0.28 7.68 31.27
N ALA A 239 0.32 8.83 31.55
CA ALA A 239 0.00 10.08 30.85
C ALA A 239 0.46 10.12 29.38
N ASN A 240 1.48 9.33 29.02
CA ASN A 240 2.08 9.32 27.68
C ASN A 240 1.89 7.99 26.93
N LYS A 241 0.99 7.12 27.40
CA LYS A 241 0.90 5.71 26.94
C LYS A 241 0.42 5.58 25.48
N ILE A 242 -0.21 6.61 24.90
CA ILE A 242 -1.01 6.44 23.69
C ILE A 242 -0.68 7.49 22.65
N SER A 243 -0.06 7.02 21.59
CA SER A 243 -0.05 7.70 20.31
C SER A 243 -0.29 6.67 19.23
N LEU A 244 -1.06 7.06 18.21
CA LEU A 244 -1.05 6.33 16.94
C LEU A 244 0.41 6.15 16.49
N PRO A 245 0.74 5.03 15.83
CA PRO A 245 2.05 4.90 15.21
C PRO A 245 2.31 6.12 14.31
N ARG A 246 3.56 6.57 14.22
CA ARG A 246 3.93 7.75 13.42
C ARG A 246 4.11 7.40 11.95
N ALA A 247 4.38 6.14 11.66
CA ALA A 247 4.43 5.63 10.30
C ALA A 247 4.02 4.16 10.26
N VAL A 248 3.54 3.73 9.10
CA VAL A 248 3.30 2.32 8.75
C VAL A 248 4.14 1.99 7.53
N GLU A 249 4.96 0.95 7.62
CA GLU A 249 5.64 0.35 6.48
C GLU A 249 4.77 -0.80 5.96
N ILE A 250 4.56 -0.81 4.64
CA ILE A 250 3.71 -1.76 3.93
C ILE A 250 4.57 -2.49 2.91
N THR A 251 4.47 -3.82 2.89
CA THR A 251 5.07 -4.67 1.85
C THR A 251 4.00 -5.57 1.26
N ILE A 252 3.89 -5.62 -0.06
CA ILE A 252 2.89 -6.44 -0.77
C ILE A 252 3.61 -7.32 -1.79
N GLY A 253 3.31 -8.62 -1.81
CA GLY A 253 3.79 -9.57 -2.80
C GLY A 253 2.63 -10.12 -3.64
N VAL A 254 2.79 -10.15 -4.96
CA VAL A 254 1.80 -10.69 -5.89
C VAL A 254 2.42 -11.74 -6.80
N ILE A 255 1.67 -12.77 -7.16
CA ILE A 255 2.05 -13.73 -8.20
C ILE A 255 1.63 -13.13 -9.54
N PRO A 256 2.58 -12.95 -10.49
CA PRO A 256 2.23 -12.52 -11.83
C PRO A 256 1.27 -13.52 -12.49
N PRO A 257 0.27 -13.07 -13.27
CA PRO A 257 -0.55 -14.02 -14.03
C PRO A 257 0.33 -14.84 -14.99
N PRO A 258 -0.03 -16.09 -15.31
CA PRO A 258 0.72 -16.92 -16.26
C PRO A 258 0.84 -16.23 -17.63
N LYS A 259 1.90 -16.52 -18.38
CA LYS A 259 2.05 -15.94 -19.72
C LYS A 259 0.98 -16.50 -20.67
N PRO A 260 0.55 -15.72 -21.68
CA PRO A 260 -0.39 -16.21 -22.69
C PRO A 260 0.16 -17.46 -23.39
N GLY A 261 -0.51 -18.60 -23.21
CA GLY A 261 -0.12 -19.89 -23.80
C GLY A 261 0.75 -20.80 -22.93
N GLU A 262 1.14 -20.37 -21.73
CA GLU A 262 1.68 -21.25 -20.68
C GLU A 262 0.51 -21.69 -19.76
N GLU A 263 0.41 -22.99 -19.47
CA GLU A 263 -0.55 -23.48 -18.47
C GLU A 263 -0.18 -22.95 -17.07
N GLU A 264 -1.18 -22.79 -16.18
CA GLU A 264 -1.00 -22.42 -14.77
C GLU A 264 -0.20 -23.50 -14.02
N GLN A 265 1.12 -23.52 -14.19
CA GLN A 265 2.01 -24.21 -13.27
C GLN A 265 2.26 -23.28 -12.09
N ALA A 266 1.30 -23.25 -11.17
CA ALA A 266 1.32 -22.41 -9.96
C ALA A 266 2.57 -22.62 -9.08
N ASP A 267 3.27 -23.74 -9.24
CA ASP A 267 4.45 -24.10 -8.44
C ASP A 267 5.77 -23.44 -8.90
N GLU A 268 5.82 -22.78 -10.06
CA GLU A 268 7.06 -22.15 -10.59
C GLU A 268 7.08 -20.61 -10.56
N LEU A 269 5.96 -19.95 -10.21
CA LEU A 269 5.88 -18.49 -10.28
C LEU A 269 6.39 -17.84 -8.98
N GLU A 270 7.57 -17.22 -9.05
CA GLU A 270 8.11 -16.44 -7.94
C GLU A 270 7.28 -15.17 -7.68
N PRO A 271 6.95 -14.86 -6.40
CA PRO A 271 6.21 -13.66 -6.07
C PRO A 271 7.04 -12.40 -6.36
N VAL A 272 6.40 -11.40 -6.97
CA VAL A 272 6.97 -10.08 -7.17
C VAL A 272 6.53 -9.18 -6.03
N PHE A 273 7.51 -8.64 -5.30
CA PHE A 273 7.25 -7.73 -4.20
C PHE A 273 7.28 -6.27 -4.64
N SER A 274 6.38 -5.47 -4.06
CA SER A 274 6.50 -4.03 -4.09
C SER A 274 7.73 -3.60 -3.27
N PRO A 275 8.43 -2.52 -3.67
CA PRO A 275 9.28 -1.80 -2.74
C PRO A 275 8.50 -1.47 -1.46
N PRO A 276 9.09 -1.54 -0.27
CA PRO A 276 8.42 -1.15 0.96
C PRO A 276 7.95 0.30 0.90
N ILE A 277 6.69 0.55 1.24
CA ILE A 277 6.09 1.89 1.23
C ILE A 277 5.91 2.34 2.67
N ILE A 278 6.48 3.49 3.01
CA ILE A 278 6.32 4.10 4.33
C ILE A 278 5.25 5.20 4.24
N VAL A 279 4.17 5.02 4.98
CA VAL A 279 3.07 5.98 5.10
C VAL A 279 3.18 6.67 6.45
N LEU A 280 3.44 7.97 6.45
CA LEU A 280 3.43 8.76 7.68
C LEU A 280 1.98 8.99 8.13
N LEU A 281 1.73 8.81 9.43
CA LEU A 281 0.43 9.05 10.05
C LEU A 281 0.49 10.34 10.88
N ASN A 282 -0.56 11.16 10.81
CA ASN A 282 -0.68 12.43 11.54
C ASN A 282 0.52 13.38 11.36
N SER A 283 1.20 13.32 10.22
CA SER A 283 2.31 14.21 9.88
C SER A 283 1.79 15.64 9.69
N GLY A 284 2.26 16.58 10.51
CA GLY A 284 1.89 17.99 10.41
C GLY A 284 0.61 18.41 11.13
N ILE A 285 0.00 17.51 11.94
CA ILE A 285 -1.13 17.86 12.80
C ILE A 285 -0.58 18.37 14.14
N GLU A 286 -0.65 19.69 14.35
CA GLU A 286 -0.55 20.27 15.69
C GLU A 286 -1.94 20.27 16.32
N PHE A 287 -2.13 19.49 17.37
CA PHE A 287 -3.36 19.58 18.16
C PHE A 287 -3.32 20.88 18.94
N ALA A 288 -4.20 21.83 18.59
CA ALA A 288 -4.45 22.99 19.44
C ALA A 288 -4.89 22.46 20.81
N GLN A 289 -4.05 22.66 21.83
CA GLN A 289 -4.48 22.39 23.20
C GLN A 289 -5.68 23.32 23.49
N PRO A 290 -6.82 22.79 23.97
CA PRO A 290 -7.90 23.65 24.39
C PRO A 290 -7.35 24.63 25.43
N PRO A 291 -7.75 25.91 25.40
CA PRO A 291 -7.27 26.90 26.35
C PRO A 291 -7.57 26.38 27.75
N ILE A 292 -6.51 26.19 28.55
CA ILE A 292 -6.63 25.94 29.96
C ILE A 292 -7.26 27.21 30.53
N GLU A 293 -8.53 27.12 30.96
CA GLU A 293 -9.14 28.18 31.75
C GLU A 293 -8.24 28.38 32.96
N LYS A 294 -7.53 29.50 33.00
CA LYS A 294 -6.84 29.93 34.20
C LYS A 294 -7.95 30.18 35.21
N GLU A 295 -8.00 29.37 36.27
CA GLU A 295 -8.78 29.70 37.45
C GLU A 295 -8.44 31.15 37.83
N GLU A 296 -9.45 32.03 37.77
CA GLU A 296 -9.34 33.37 38.32
C GLU A 296 -8.94 33.20 39.77
N ASN A 297 -7.71 33.63 40.09
CA ASN A 297 -7.29 33.84 41.47
C ASN A 297 -8.27 34.85 42.06
N ASP A 298 -9.24 34.35 42.83
CA ASP A 298 -10.02 35.11 43.80
C ASP A 298 -9.06 35.61 44.91
N GLU A 299 -8.21 36.58 44.59
CA GLU A 299 -7.59 37.43 45.61
C GLU A 299 -8.58 38.57 45.93
N LYS A 300 -9.52 38.27 46.83
CA LYS A 300 -10.08 39.28 47.72
C LYS A 300 -9.14 39.45 48.91
N ALA A 301 -8.44 40.59 48.94
CA ALA A 301 -7.99 41.26 50.16
C ALA A 301 -8.19 42.77 49.99
#